data_AF-A0A7C1S401-F1
#
_entry.id   AF-A0A7C1S401-F1
#
_cell.length_a   1.000
_cell.length_b   1.000
_cell.length_c   1.000
_cell.angle_alpha   90.00
_cell.angle_beta   90.00
_cell.angle_gamma   90.00
#
_symmetry.space_group_name_H-M   'P 1'
#
loop_
_entity.id
_entity.type
_entity.pdbx_description
1 polymer ?
#
loop_
_entity_poly.entity_id
_entity_poly.type
_entity_poly.pdbx_seq_one_letter_code
_entity_poly.pdbx_strand_id
1 'polypeptide(L)'
;MTDNKQVRKFGCVAFIFFGILFALGVWRQKPVPTYLFGLLFLIGFGFILLPAVLTPLYEGWIKVSHKIGLIITAIMLALAYYLVMTPFAWAKRIFGGRPLPTQPDINLTSYWVDRSEPAQSKERFLKRY
;
A
#
# COMPACT_ATOMS: atom_id res chain seq x y z
N MET A 1 20.98 -11.11 7.38
CA MET A 1 20.93 -12.38 8.14
C MET A 1 19.48 -12.79 8.26
N THR A 2 19.04 -13.68 7.39
CA THR A 2 17.64 -14.14 7.35
C THR A 2 17.45 -15.14 8.48
N ASP A 3 16.59 -14.81 9.45
CA ASP A 3 16.37 -15.64 10.63
C ASP A 3 15.64 -16.93 10.23
N ASN A 4 16.28 -18.08 10.50
CA ASN A 4 15.72 -19.41 10.24
C ASN A 4 14.34 -19.61 10.90
N LYS A 5 14.02 -18.87 11.97
CA LYS A 5 12.70 -18.89 12.61
C LYS A 5 11.61 -18.31 11.71
N GLN A 6 11.91 -17.31 10.88
CA GLN A 6 10.93 -16.73 9.95
C GLN A 6 10.62 -17.68 8.80
N VAL A 7 11.65 -18.35 8.25
CA VAL A 7 11.50 -19.39 7.22
C VAL A 7 10.62 -20.54 7.72
N ARG A 8 10.84 -21.00 8.97
CA ARG A 8 10.03 -22.05 9.60
C ARG A 8 8.57 -21.63 9.83
N LYS A 9 8.33 -20.38 10.25
CA LYS A 9 6.97 -19.84 10.38
C LYS A 9 6.25 -19.79 9.04
N PHE A 10 6.94 -19.35 7.99
CA PHE A 10 6.40 -19.33 6.63
C PHE A 10 6.05 -20.75 6.15
N GLY A 11 6.96 -21.72 6.36
CA GLY A 11 6.70 -23.14 6.08
C GLY A 11 5.50 -23.70 6.85
N CYS A 12 5.34 -23.33 8.12
CA CYS A 12 4.19 -23.74 8.95
C CYS A 12 2.87 -23.18 8.40
N VAL A 13 2.84 -21.89 8.04
CA VAL A 13 1.66 -21.26 7.42
C VAL A 13 1.35 -21.90 6.06
N ALA A 14 2.35 -22.12 5.22
CA ALA A 14 2.18 -22.80 3.93
C ALA A 14 1.67 -24.23 4.11
N PHE A 15 2.22 -24.99 5.05
CA PHE A 15 1.78 -26.36 5.35
C PHE A 15 0.32 -26.42 5.80
N ILE A 16 -0.09 -25.53 6.72
CA ILE A 16 -1.49 -25.46 7.18
C ILE A 16 -2.41 -25.02 6.03
N PHE A 17 -2.03 -23.97 5.29
CA PHE A 17 -2.84 -23.43 4.20
C PHE A 17 -3.03 -24.44 3.06
N PHE A 18 -1.95 -25.07 2.59
CA PHE A 18 -2.01 -26.09 1.56
C PHE A 18 -2.64 -27.39 2.06
N GLY A 19 -2.48 -27.74 3.34
CA GLY A 19 -3.16 -28.87 3.97
C GLY A 19 -4.68 -28.71 4.01
N ILE A 20 -5.18 -27.51 4.33
CA ILE A 20 -6.61 -27.19 4.28
C ILE A 20 -7.13 -27.26 2.83
N LEU A 21 -6.39 -26.70 1.87
CA LEU A 21 -6.75 -26.76 0.45
C LEU A 21 -6.76 -28.20 -0.09
N PHE A 22 -5.81 -29.03 0.34
CA PHE A 22 -5.78 -30.46 0.03
C PHE A 22 -7.02 -31.18 0.57
N ALA A 23 -7.36 -30.96 1.85
CA ALA A 23 -8.56 -31.54 2.46
C ALA A 23 -9.85 -31.11 1.72
N LEU A 24 -9.94 -29.84 1.31
CA LEU A 24 -11.04 -29.32 0.48
C LEU A 24 -11.07 -29.93 -0.93
N GLY A 25 -9.91 -30.18 -1.52
CA GLY A 25 -9.78 -30.84 -2.83
C GLY A 25 -10.23 -32.31 -2.80
N VAL A 26 -9.83 -33.05 -1.76
CA VAL A 26 -10.30 -34.41 -1.48
C VAL A 26 -11.82 -34.44 -1.29
N TRP A 27 -12.37 -33.48 -0.55
CA TRP A 27 -13.82 -33.39 -0.31
C TRP A 27 -14.61 -33.11 -1.60
N ARG A 28 -14.03 -32.40 -2.56
CA ARG A 28 -14.66 -32.08 -3.86
C ARG A 28 -14.46 -33.16 -4.94
N GLN A 29 -13.82 -34.30 -4.63
CA GLN A 29 -13.66 -35.46 -5.54
C GLN A 29 -13.10 -35.08 -6.93
N LYS A 30 -12.25 -34.05 -6.99
CA LYS A 30 -11.54 -33.67 -8.22
C LYS A 30 -10.11 -34.24 -8.11
N PRO A 31 -9.71 -35.19 -8.97
CA PRO A 31 -8.42 -35.88 -8.84
C PRO A 31 -7.24 -34.93 -9.11
N VAL A 32 -7.35 -34.05 -10.11
CA VAL A 32 -6.26 -33.15 -10.52
C VAL A 32 -5.86 -32.15 -9.41
N PRO A 33 -6.79 -31.43 -8.74
CA PRO A 33 -6.45 -30.57 -7.60
C PRO A 33 -5.88 -31.34 -6.42
N THR A 34 -6.37 -32.57 -6.17
CA THR A 34 -5.95 -33.37 -5.02
C THR A 34 -4.47 -33.74 -5.09
N TYR A 35 -3.99 -34.25 -6.23
CA TYR A 35 -2.57 -34.57 -6.38
C TYR A 35 -1.67 -33.31 -6.32
N LEU A 36 -2.12 -32.20 -6.92
CA LEU A 36 -1.38 -30.94 -6.92
C LEU A 36 -1.22 -30.36 -5.51
N PHE A 37 -2.30 -30.33 -4.71
CA PHE A 37 -2.27 -29.83 -3.34
C PHE A 37 -1.54 -30.79 -2.39
N GLY A 38 -1.59 -32.11 -2.64
CA GLY A 38 -0.80 -33.09 -1.89
C GLY A 38 0.70 -32.94 -2.10
N LEU A 39 1.13 -32.67 -3.34
CA LEU A 39 2.52 -32.34 -3.65
C LEU A 39 2.96 -31.05 -2.95
N LEU A 40 2.12 -30.00 -2.97
CA LEU A 40 2.38 -28.74 -2.28
C LEU A 40 2.46 -28.88 -0.76
N PHE A 41 1.66 -29.78 -0.18
CA PHE A 41 1.74 -30.13 1.24
C PHE A 41 3.08 -30.79 1.60
N LEU A 42 3.56 -31.72 0.78
CA LEU A 42 4.89 -32.33 0.95
C LEU A 42 6.02 -31.32 0.77
N ILE A 43 5.88 -30.38 -0.16
CA ILE A 43 6.82 -29.26 -0.33
C ILE A 43 6.80 -28.35 0.91
N GLY A 44 5.62 -28.05 1.46
CA GLY A 44 5.47 -27.32 2.72
C GLY A 44 6.13 -28.02 3.90
N PHE A 45 6.07 -29.35 3.96
CA PHE A 45 6.79 -30.16 4.94
C PHE A 45 8.31 -30.12 4.72
N GLY A 46 8.76 -30.10 3.46
CA GLY A 46 10.17 -29.87 3.09
C GLY A 46 10.72 -28.53 3.58
N PHE A 47 9.91 -27.47 3.54
CA PHE A 47 10.23 -26.16 4.12
C PHE A 47 10.45 -26.20 5.64
N ILE A 48 9.86 -27.17 6.34
CA ILE A 48 10.02 -27.35 7.79
C ILE A 48 11.29 -28.16 8.11
N LEU A 49 11.62 -29.20 7.32
CA LEU A 49 12.79 -30.06 7.57
C LEU A 49 14.11 -29.45 7.09
N LEU A 50 14.12 -28.73 5.96
CA LEU A 50 15.34 -28.22 5.33
C LEU A 50 15.25 -26.70 5.10
N PRO A 51 15.23 -25.88 6.17
CA PRO A 51 15.15 -24.43 6.04
C PRO A 51 16.35 -23.87 5.25
N ALA A 52 17.55 -24.43 5.42
CA ALA A 52 18.78 -23.92 4.80
C ALA A 52 18.80 -23.92 3.26
N VAL A 53 18.17 -24.91 2.62
CA VAL A 53 18.10 -25.02 1.14
C VAL A 53 17.02 -24.11 0.57
N LEU A 54 15.99 -23.81 1.37
CA LEU A 54 14.79 -23.08 0.94
C LEU A 54 14.80 -21.60 1.35
N THR A 55 15.75 -21.17 2.17
CA THR A 55 16.03 -19.75 2.47
C THR A 55 16.18 -18.87 1.22
N PRO A 56 16.98 -19.21 0.18
CA PRO A 56 17.13 -18.33 -0.99
C PRO A 56 15.82 -18.19 -1.79
N LEU A 57 14.98 -19.23 -1.82
CA LEU A 57 13.67 -19.19 -2.46
C LEU A 57 12.71 -18.29 -1.68
N TYR A 58 12.70 -18.39 -0.34
CA TYR A 58 11.92 -17.51 0.53
C TYR A 58 12.33 -16.04 0.36
N GLU A 59 13.61 -15.75 0.31
CA GLU A 59 14.10 -14.39 0.07
C GLU A 59 13.67 -13.83 -1.29
N GLY A 60 13.73 -14.66 -2.34
CA GLY A 60 13.22 -14.30 -3.66
C GLY A 60 11.73 -13.98 -3.63
N TRP A 61 10.94 -14.83 -2.98
CA TRP A 61 9.50 -14.63 -2.82
C TRP A 61 9.15 -13.36 -2.05
N ILE A 62 9.86 -13.08 -0.96
CA ILE A 62 9.67 -11.86 -0.17
C ILE A 62 10.02 -10.61 -0.98
N LYS A 63 11.10 -10.63 -1.77
CA LYS A 63 11.46 -9.51 -2.66
C LYS A 63 10.35 -9.22 -3.67
N VAL A 64 9.77 -10.26 -4.27
CA VAL A 64 8.65 -10.12 -5.20
C VAL A 64 7.42 -9.57 -4.48
N SER A 65 7.07 -10.14 -3.32
CA SER A 65 5.93 -9.71 -2.50
C SER A 65 6.06 -8.24 -2.11
N HIS A 66 7.27 -7.78 -1.79
CA HIS A 66 7.52 -6.38 -1.44
C HIS A 66 7.29 -5.44 -2.63
N LYS A 67 7.73 -5.81 -3.83
CA LYS A 67 7.46 -5.03 -5.06
C LYS A 67 5.96 -4.94 -5.34
N ILE A 68 5.23 -6.05 -5.18
CA ILE A 68 3.77 -6.07 -5.32
C ILE A 68 3.13 -5.16 -4.27
N GLY A 69 3.58 -5.23 -3.01
CA GLY A 69 3.11 -4.37 -1.93
C GLY A 69 3.29 -2.88 -2.28
N LEU A 70 4.45 -2.50 -2.82
CA LEU A 70 4.70 -1.13 -3.28
C LEU A 70 3.70 -0.69 -4.34
N ILE A 71 3.45 -1.54 -5.35
CA ILE A 71 2.45 -1.25 -6.40
C ILE A 71 1.06 -1.08 -5.78
N ILE A 72 0.64 -1.98 -4.89
CA ILE A 72 -0.67 -1.90 -4.22
C ILE A 72 -0.79 -0.60 -3.42
N THR A 73 0.25 -0.23 -2.65
CA THR A 73 0.22 1.03 -1.89
C THR A 73 0.13 2.26 -2.80
N ALA A 74 0.85 2.27 -3.93
CA ALA A 74 0.77 3.35 -4.90
C ALA A 74 -0.62 3.43 -5.55
N ILE A 75 -1.21 2.28 -5.91
CA ILE A 75 -2.58 2.22 -6.46
C ILE A 75 -3.60 2.70 -5.43
N MET A 76 -3.50 2.25 -4.18
CA MET A 76 -4.41 2.69 -3.11
C MET A 76 -4.29 4.19 -2.85
N LEU A 77 -3.08 4.74 -2.86
CA LEU A 77 -2.85 6.18 -2.71
C LEU A 77 -3.43 6.96 -3.90
N ALA A 78 -3.19 6.51 -5.13
CA ALA A 78 -3.76 7.11 -6.32
C ALA A 78 -5.29 7.07 -6.27
N LEU A 79 -5.86 5.92 -5.92
CA LEU A 79 -7.30 5.74 -5.80
C LEU A 79 -7.89 6.67 -4.74
N ALA A 80 -7.28 6.77 -3.56
CA ALA A 80 -7.71 7.71 -2.51
C ALA A 80 -7.64 9.16 -3.01
N TYR A 81 -6.58 9.54 -3.71
CA TYR A 81 -6.47 10.88 -4.28
C TYR A 81 -7.58 11.15 -5.31
N TYR A 82 -7.79 10.25 -6.27
CA TYR A 82 -8.75 10.45 -7.35
C TYR A 82 -10.22 10.30 -6.91
N LEU A 83 -10.52 9.41 -5.96
CA LEU A 83 -11.89 9.20 -5.47
C LEU A 83 -12.29 10.12 -4.31
N VAL A 84 -11.34 10.66 -3.55
CA VAL A 84 -11.65 11.51 -2.39
C VAL A 84 -11.22 12.95 -2.63
N MET A 85 -9.94 13.18 -2.90
CA MET A 85 -9.41 14.56 -3.03
C MET A 85 -9.96 15.26 -4.28
N THR A 86 -10.01 14.59 -5.43
CA THR A 86 -10.50 15.18 -6.68
C THR A 86 -11.97 15.58 -6.62
N PRO A 87 -12.93 14.72 -6.22
CA PRO A 87 -14.32 15.14 -6.11
C PRO A 87 -14.52 16.17 -5.00
N PHE A 88 -13.73 16.13 -3.92
CA PHE A 88 -13.76 17.18 -2.91
C PHE A 88 -13.34 18.55 -3.49
N ALA A 89 -12.26 18.59 -4.26
CA ALA A 89 -11.80 19.81 -4.93
C ALA A 89 -12.82 20.31 -5.97
N TRP A 90 -13.45 19.40 -6.72
CA TRP A 90 -14.54 19.73 -7.63
C TRP A 90 -15.77 20.26 -6.90
N ALA A 91 -16.20 19.61 -5.82
CA ALA A 91 -17.29 20.08 -4.99
C ALA A 91 -16.99 21.48 -4.44
N LYS A 92 -15.78 21.71 -3.91
CA LYS A 92 -15.35 23.04 -3.47
C LYS A 92 -15.41 24.08 -4.61
N ARG A 93 -15.01 23.70 -5.83
CA ARG A 93 -15.09 24.60 -7.00
C ARG A 93 -16.53 24.96 -7.36
N ILE A 94 -17.48 24.04 -7.18
CA ILE A 94 -18.91 24.27 -7.47
C ILE A 94 -19.57 25.09 -6.35
N PHE A 95 -19.33 24.74 -5.08
CA PHE A 95 -20.05 25.31 -3.93
C PHE A 95 -19.35 26.49 -3.24
N GLY A 96 -18.01 26.56 -3.27
CA GLY A 96 -17.20 27.46 -2.44
C GLY A 96 -16.44 28.55 -3.18
N GLY A 97 -16.58 28.65 -4.51
CA GLY A 97 -15.86 29.62 -5.34
C GLY A 97 -14.35 29.39 -5.42
N ARG A 98 -13.64 30.23 -6.20
CA ARG A 98 -12.18 30.17 -6.31
C ARG A 98 -11.56 30.94 -5.12
N PRO A 99 -10.73 30.32 -4.27
CA PRO A 99 -10.15 30.98 -3.09
C PRO A 99 -9.15 32.09 -3.45
N LEU A 100 -8.62 32.11 -4.67
CA LEU A 100 -7.84 33.22 -5.20
C LEU A 100 -8.33 33.58 -6.61
N PRO A 101 -8.37 34.88 -6.96
CA PRO A 101 -8.54 35.30 -8.34
C PRO A 101 -7.29 34.89 -9.13
N THR A 102 -7.39 33.81 -9.89
CA THR A 102 -6.31 33.31 -10.75
C THR A 102 -6.35 33.91 -12.15
N GLN A 103 -7.34 34.75 -12.44
CA GLN A 103 -7.46 35.43 -13.73
C GLN A 103 -6.91 36.85 -13.58
N PRO A 104 -5.99 37.27 -14.47
CA PRO A 104 -5.54 38.65 -14.49
C PRO A 104 -6.72 39.54 -14.90
N ASP A 105 -7.08 40.47 -14.01
CA ASP A 105 -8.02 41.54 -14.29
C ASP A 105 -7.28 42.70 -14.96
N ILE A 106 -7.68 43.00 -16.19
CA ILE A 106 -7.11 44.08 -17.01
C ILE A 106 -7.58 45.46 -16.53
N ASN A 107 -8.67 45.54 -15.76
CA ASN A 107 -9.22 46.80 -15.27
C ASN A 107 -8.61 47.24 -13.93
N LEU A 108 -7.78 46.41 -13.29
CA LEU A 108 -7.11 46.76 -12.05
C LEU A 108 -5.80 47.52 -12.33
N THR A 109 -5.70 48.72 -11.75
CA THR A 109 -4.47 49.55 -11.83
C THR A 109 -3.31 48.93 -11.04
N SER A 110 -3.61 48.15 -10.01
CA SER A 110 -2.63 47.41 -9.21
C SER A 110 -3.27 46.22 -8.51
N TYR A 111 -2.54 45.09 -8.44
CA TYR A 111 -2.92 43.92 -7.62
C TYR A 111 -2.53 44.10 -6.15
N TRP A 112 -1.94 45.25 -5.79
CA TRP A 112 -1.55 45.53 -4.42
C TRP A 112 -2.79 45.68 -3.55
N VAL A 113 -2.95 44.78 -2.59
CA VAL A 113 -3.99 44.85 -1.57
C VAL A 113 -3.42 45.60 -0.38
N ASP A 114 -3.91 46.81 -0.15
CA ASP A 114 -3.57 47.56 1.05
C ASP A 114 -4.06 46.82 2.29
N ARG A 115 -3.12 46.50 3.18
CA ARG A 115 -3.44 45.87 4.46
C ARG A 115 -3.81 46.96 5.45
N SER A 116 -4.99 46.85 6.04
CA SER A 116 -5.42 47.71 7.16
C SER A 116 -4.66 47.41 8.45
N GLU A 117 -4.07 46.22 8.57
CA GLU A 117 -3.31 45.82 9.76
C GLU A 117 -1.85 46.26 9.67
N PRO A 118 -1.29 46.85 10.75
CA PRO A 118 0.12 47.21 10.81
C PRO A 118 1.01 45.97 10.73
N ALA A 119 2.24 46.15 10.22
CA ALA A 119 3.21 45.07 10.11
C ALA A 119 3.39 44.36 11.47
N GLN A 120 3.19 43.04 11.46
CA GLN A 120 3.31 42.19 12.65
C GLN A 120 4.72 42.34 13.26
N SER A 121 4.80 42.46 14.59
CA SER A 121 6.10 42.63 15.28
C SER A 121 7.02 41.43 15.05
N LYS A 122 8.34 41.67 14.94
CA LYS A 122 9.36 40.63 14.70
C LYS A 122 9.27 39.47 15.70
N GLU A 123 8.86 39.75 16.93
CA GLU A 123 8.71 38.76 18.02
C GLU A 123 7.66 37.69 17.73
N ARG A 124 6.61 38.00 16.96
CA ARG A 124 5.54 37.05 16.62
C ARG A 124 6.00 35.97 15.63
N PHE A 125 7.08 36.23 14.87
CA PHE A 125 7.65 35.26 13.93
C PHE A 125 8.46 34.16 14.63
N LEU A 126 9.05 34.45 15.79
CA LEU A 126 9.88 33.49 16.54
C LEU A 126 9.07 32.36 17.20
N LYS A 127 7.76 32.55 17.39
CA LYS A 127 6.87 31.56 18.04
C LYS A 127 6.33 30.47 17.12
N ARG A 128 6.70 30.48 15.83
CA ARG A 128 6.09 29.61 14.80
C ARG A 128 7.02 28.51 14.29
N TYR A 129 8.24 28.44 14.83
CA TYR A 129 9.18 27.32 14.72
C TYR A 129 9.25 26.61 16.07
#